data_AF-A0A3N5LGV5-F1
#
_entry.id   AF-A0A3N5LGV5-F1
#
_cell.length_a   1.000
_cell.length_b   1.000
_cell.length_c   1.000
_cell.angle_alpha   90.00
_cell.angle_beta   90.00
_cell.angle_gamma   90.00
#
_symmetry.space_group_name_H-M   'P 1'
#
loop_
_entity.id
_entity.type
_entity.pdbx_description
1 polymer ?
#
loop_
_entity_poly.entity_id
_entity_poly.type
_entity_poly.pdbx_seq_one_letter_code
_entity_poly.pdbx_strand_id
1 'polypeptide(L)'
;MAGLSAEIREELLSAYLDGELRPGELTVVTRILTGDDEAIAMFRSLQAVRRAVRLLPELEIPAHLLPEGHFGDRLSAYLDGALRTAEMRTVAGHLMGCADCRSELQTLDRARIAIRALPGVEPPEILELRREVEEARRKMRLGRVAVWVGGVAAAAALLFGLSVGGREQPTVDLADLGDRHVARASVTSGFQILPALSETGKP
;
A
#
# COMPACT_ATOMS: atom_id res chain seq x y z
N MET A 1 -41.57 -30.09 33.60
CA MET A 1 -40.26 -29.40 33.60
C MET A 1 -39.34 -30.11 32.61
N ALA A 2 -39.62 -29.95 31.31
CA ALA A 2 -38.73 -30.45 30.27
C ALA A 2 -37.65 -29.38 30.04
N GLY A 3 -36.40 -29.71 30.34
CA GLY A 3 -35.27 -28.86 29.99
C GLY A 3 -35.22 -28.71 28.48
N LEU A 4 -35.29 -27.48 27.99
CA LEU A 4 -34.97 -27.18 26.61
C LEU A 4 -33.51 -27.58 26.37
N SER A 5 -33.22 -28.27 25.26
CA SER A 5 -31.84 -28.61 24.91
C SER A 5 -31.01 -27.34 24.74
N ALA A 6 -29.69 -27.46 24.93
CA ALA A 6 -28.76 -26.34 24.81
C ALA A 6 -28.83 -25.69 23.41
N GLU A 7 -28.98 -26.50 22.36
CA GLU A 7 -29.10 -26.05 20.96
C GLU A 7 -30.34 -25.17 20.74
N ILE A 8 -31.51 -25.60 21.25
CA ILE A 8 -32.76 -24.82 21.12
C ILE A 8 -32.65 -23.50 21.91
N ARG A 9 -31.90 -23.50 23.02
CA ARG A 9 -31.64 -22.29 23.81
C ARG A 9 -30.76 -21.30 23.04
N GLU A 10 -29.69 -21.78 22.42
CA GLU A 10 -28.80 -20.96 21.60
C GLU A 10 -29.53 -20.35 20.40
N GLU A 11 -30.31 -21.15 19.69
CA GLU A 11 -31.12 -20.70 18.55
C GLU A 11 -32.09 -19.58 18.95
N LEU A 12 -32.84 -19.76 20.04
CA LEU A 12 -33.77 -18.73 20.54
C LEU A 12 -33.05 -17.44 20.99
N LEU A 13 -31.88 -17.55 21.61
CA LEU A 13 -31.09 -16.39 22.02
C LEU A 13 -30.48 -15.66 20.82
N SER A 14 -30.04 -16.38 19.78
CA SER A 14 -29.59 -15.78 18.52
C SER A 14 -30.76 -15.07 17.82
N ALA A 15 -31.90 -15.74 17.66
CA ALA A 15 -33.10 -15.16 17.06
C ALA A 15 -33.58 -13.91 17.83
N TYR A 16 -33.46 -13.88 19.16
CA TYR A 16 -33.73 -12.69 19.96
C TYR A 16 -32.77 -11.54 19.66
N LEU A 17 -31.47 -11.82 19.51
CA LEU A 17 -30.49 -10.79 19.14
C LEU A 17 -30.74 -10.26 17.72
N ASP A 18 -31.11 -11.12 16.78
CA ASP A 18 -31.34 -10.74 15.39
C ASP A 18 -32.72 -10.12 15.14
N GLY A 19 -33.62 -10.20 16.13
CA GLY A 19 -34.96 -9.63 16.04
C GLY A 19 -35.95 -10.51 15.28
N GLU A 20 -35.65 -11.80 15.16
CA GLU A 20 -36.37 -12.79 14.37
C GLU A 20 -37.27 -13.71 15.21
N LEU A 21 -37.60 -13.31 16.45
CA LEU A 21 -38.49 -14.09 17.31
C LEU A 21 -39.91 -14.20 16.75
N ARG A 22 -40.50 -15.38 16.87
CA ARG A 22 -41.91 -15.63 16.57
C ARG A 22 -42.81 -15.14 17.70
N PRO A 23 -44.10 -14.88 17.41
CA PRO A 23 -45.07 -14.51 18.44
C PRO A 23 -45.13 -15.55 19.57
N GLY A 24 -44.93 -15.10 20.81
CA GLY A 24 -44.95 -15.96 22.01
C GLY A 24 -43.59 -16.48 22.48
N GLU A 25 -42.54 -16.40 21.66
CA GLU A 25 -41.19 -16.88 22.03
C GLU A 25 -40.47 -15.93 23.00
N LEU A 26 -40.84 -14.64 23.00
CA LEU A 26 -40.28 -13.66 23.93
C LEU A 26 -40.48 -14.07 25.40
N THR A 27 -41.65 -14.63 25.74
CA THR A 27 -41.94 -15.10 27.10
C THR A 27 -41.06 -16.29 27.49
N VAL A 28 -40.60 -17.08 26.52
CA VAL A 28 -39.66 -18.19 26.73
C VAL A 28 -38.25 -17.64 26.95
N VAL A 29 -37.79 -16.70 26.11
CA VAL A 29 -36.48 -16.05 26.26
C VAL A 29 -36.36 -15.32 27.60
N THR A 30 -37.37 -14.55 28.00
CA THR A 30 -37.37 -13.85 29.30
C THR A 30 -37.25 -14.83 30.46
N ARG A 31 -37.95 -15.97 30.39
CA ARG A 31 -37.89 -16.99 31.44
C ARG A 31 -36.51 -17.63 31.52
N ILE A 32 -35.90 -17.93 30.38
CA ILE A 32 -34.53 -18.47 30.28
C ILE A 32 -33.54 -17.48 30.92
N LEU A 33 -33.56 -16.21 30.48
CA LEU A 33 -32.62 -15.20 30.96
C LEU A 33 -32.82 -14.78 32.43
N THR A 34 -33.97 -15.10 33.04
CA THR A 34 -34.25 -14.79 34.46
C THR A 34 -33.84 -15.93 35.39
N GLY A 35 -33.84 -17.18 34.92
CA GLY A 35 -33.68 -18.36 35.76
C GLY A 35 -32.40 -19.17 35.55
N ASP A 36 -31.55 -18.76 34.62
CA ASP A 36 -30.43 -19.59 34.15
C ASP A 36 -29.17 -18.75 33.88
N ASP A 37 -28.19 -18.86 34.77
CA ASP A 37 -26.91 -18.15 34.68
C ASP A 37 -26.07 -18.60 33.48
N GLU A 38 -26.16 -19.87 33.07
CA GLU A 38 -25.48 -20.40 31.89
C GLU A 38 -26.04 -19.73 30.62
N ALA A 39 -27.36 -19.57 30.56
CA ALA A 39 -28.02 -18.88 29.47
C ALA A 39 -27.63 -17.39 29.39
N ILE A 40 -27.49 -16.72 30.54
CA ILE A 40 -27.02 -15.33 30.60
C ILE A 40 -25.58 -15.23 30.08
N ALA A 41 -24.70 -16.16 30.45
CA ALA A 41 -23.33 -16.20 29.97
C ALA A 41 -23.26 -16.43 28.44
N MET A 42 -24.05 -17.38 27.92
CA MET A 42 -24.19 -17.63 26.48
C MET A 42 -24.67 -16.37 25.73
N PHE A 43 -25.72 -15.73 26.23
CA PHE A 43 -26.27 -14.50 25.64
C PHE A 43 -25.22 -13.38 25.56
N ARG A 44 -24.41 -13.20 26.61
CA ARG A 44 -23.31 -12.22 26.62
C ARG A 44 -22.22 -12.58 25.60
N SER A 45 -21.89 -13.86 25.44
CA SER A 45 -20.96 -14.32 24.41
C SER A 45 -21.45 -13.94 23.01
N LEU A 46 -22.71 -14.26 22.68
CA LEU A 46 -23.32 -13.91 21.40
C LEU A 46 -23.34 -12.38 21.16
N GLN A 47 -23.66 -11.58 22.19
CA GLN A 47 -23.57 -10.12 22.12
C GLN A 47 -22.14 -9.62 21.84
N ALA A 48 -21.14 -10.23 22.49
CA ALA A 48 -19.74 -9.86 22.30
C ALA A 48 -19.27 -10.14 20.87
N VAL A 49 -19.63 -11.30 20.31
CA VAL A 49 -19.35 -11.64 18.91
C VAL A 49 -20.00 -10.62 17.96
N ARG A 50 -21.29 -10.33 18.13
CA ARG A 50 -22.01 -9.38 17.28
C ARG A 50 -21.42 -7.97 17.36
N ARG A 51 -21.04 -7.53 18.56
CA ARG A 51 -20.35 -6.25 18.76
C ARG A 51 -19.00 -6.23 18.06
N ALA A 52 -18.22 -7.32 18.17
CA ALA A 52 -16.94 -7.43 17.49
C ALA A 52 -17.12 -7.32 15.97
N VAL A 53 -18.08 -8.05 15.39
CA VAL A 53 -18.40 -7.99 13.95
C VAL A 53 -18.76 -6.57 13.50
N ARG A 54 -19.57 -5.83 14.27
CA ARG A 54 -19.93 -4.42 13.96
C ARG A 54 -18.77 -3.44 14.06
N LEU A 55 -17.75 -3.78 14.85
CA LEU A 55 -16.55 -2.97 15.05
C LEU A 55 -15.39 -3.43 14.16
N LEU A 56 -15.57 -4.50 13.38
CA LEU A 56 -14.59 -4.85 12.37
C LEU A 56 -14.46 -3.62 11.45
N PRO A 57 -13.23 -3.13 11.21
CA PRO A 57 -13.04 -2.17 10.14
C PRO A 57 -13.60 -2.78 8.86
N GLU A 58 -14.15 -1.95 7.98
CA GLU A 58 -14.42 -2.36 6.59
C GLU A 58 -13.08 -2.77 5.98
N LEU A 59 -12.72 -4.03 6.19
CA LEU A 59 -11.63 -4.68 5.51
C LEU A 59 -12.14 -4.80 4.08
N GLU A 60 -11.75 -3.86 3.21
CA GLU A 60 -11.76 -4.08 1.78
C GLU A 60 -10.97 -5.36 1.55
N ILE A 61 -11.67 -6.49 1.43
CA ILE A 61 -11.05 -7.78 1.16
C ILE A 61 -10.38 -7.58 -0.20
N PRO A 62 -9.03 -7.58 -0.27
CA PRO A 62 -8.36 -7.35 -1.53
C PRO A 62 -8.81 -8.44 -2.50
N ALA A 63 -9.33 -8.08 -3.67
CA ALA A 63 -9.90 -9.06 -4.61
C ALA A 63 -8.89 -10.12 -5.10
N HIS A 64 -7.61 -10.05 -4.70
CA HIS A 64 -6.63 -11.13 -4.92
C HIS A 64 -6.69 -12.27 -3.89
N LEU A 65 -7.47 -12.11 -2.80
CA LEU A 65 -7.69 -13.10 -1.75
C LEU A 65 -9.03 -13.86 -1.88
N LEU A 66 -9.88 -13.49 -2.85
CA LEU A 66 -11.13 -14.20 -3.15
C LEU A 66 -10.83 -15.30 -4.20
N PRO A 67 -10.90 -16.60 -3.86
CA PRO A 67 -10.31 -17.66 -4.69
C PRO A 67 -11.14 -18.11 -5.90
N GLU A 68 -12.30 -17.53 -6.19
CA GLU A 68 -13.28 -18.15 -7.10
C GLU A 68 -13.87 -17.16 -8.12
N GLY A 69 -13.13 -16.10 -8.49
CA GLY A 69 -13.60 -15.06 -9.41
C GLY A 69 -12.84 -15.03 -10.74
N HIS A 70 -13.58 -14.98 -11.85
CA HIS A 70 -13.06 -14.65 -13.17
C HIS A 70 -12.34 -13.28 -13.15
N PHE A 71 -11.14 -13.18 -13.73
CA PHE A 71 -10.24 -12.02 -13.55
C PHE A 71 -10.51 -10.80 -14.46
N GLY A 72 -11.68 -10.71 -15.09
CA GLY A 72 -12.05 -9.74 -16.15
C GLY A 72 -11.33 -8.38 -16.11
N ASP A 73 -11.67 -7.51 -15.16
CA ASP A 73 -11.09 -6.15 -15.07
C ASP A 73 -9.56 -6.13 -14.90
N ARG A 74 -9.00 -7.17 -14.28
CA ARG A 74 -7.55 -7.28 -14.04
C ARG A 74 -6.78 -7.81 -15.26
N LEU A 75 -7.43 -8.43 -16.23
CA LEU A 75 -6.77 -8.88 -17.46
C LEU A 75 -6.30 -7.71 -18.33
N SER A 76 -7.07 -6.63 -18.39
CA SER A 76 -6.64 -5.40 -19.08
C SER A 76 -5.42 -4.78 -18.40
N ALA A 77 -5.47 -4.63 -17.06
CA ALA A 77 -4.33 -4.15 -16.29
C ALA A 77 -3.09 -5.05 -16.40
N TYR A 78 -3.28 -6.37 -16.54
CA TYR A 78 -2.21 -7.33 -16.81
C TYR A 78 -1.56 -7.08 -18.19
N LEU A 79 -2.35 -6.86 -19.26
CA LEU A 79 -1.84 -6.50 -20.58
C LEU A 79 -1.11 -5.15 -20.58
N ASP A 80 -1.59 -4.18 -19.80
CA ASP A 80 -0.98 -2.86 -19.68
C ASP A 80 0.26 -2.84 -18.78
N GLY A 81 0.56 -3.94 -18.07
CA GLY A 81 1.66 -3.98 -17.11
C GLY A 81 1.42 -3.09 -15.88
N ALA A 82 0.15 -2.76 -15.60
CA ALA A 82 -0.27 -1.86 -14.52
C ALA A 82 -0.48 -2.58 -13.18
N LEU A 83 -0.29 -3.90 -13.13
CA LEU A 83 -0.41 -4.70 -11.91
C LEU A 83 0.88 -4.67 -11.08
N ARG A 84 0.74 -4.76 -9.75
CA ARG A 84 1.91 -4.95 -8.87
C ARG A 84 2.49 -6.34 -9.07
N THR A 85 3.77 -6.51 -8.72
CA THR A 85 4.53 -7.76 -8.96
C THR A 85 3.89 -9.01 -8.32
N ALA A 86 3.22 -8.85 -7.18
CA ALA A 86 2.48 -9.93 -6.53
C ALA A 86 1.20 -10.31 -7.30
N GLU A 87 0.43 -9.31 -7.74
CA GLU A 87 -0.82 -9.50 -8.50
C GLU A 87 -0.56 -10.11 -9.87
N MET A 88 0.55 -9.72 -10.51
CA MET A 88 0.98 -10.27 -11.79
C MET A 88 1.24 -11.78 -11.71
N ARG A 89 1.86 -12.25 -10.63
CA ARG A 89 2.07 -13.69 -10.38
C ARG A 89 0.75 -14.42 -10.14
N THR A 90 -0.19 -13.82 -9.41
CA THR A 90 -1.52 -14.40 -9.18
C THR A 90 -2.30 -14.57 -10.49
N VAL A 91 -2.36 -13.52 -11.32
CA VAL A 91 -3.04 -13.57 -12.62
C VAL A 91 -2.37 -14.58 -13.55
N ALA A 92 -1.04 -14.58 -13.64
CA ALA A 92 -0.30 -15.57 -14.43
C ALA A 92 -0.58 -17.01 -13.96
N GLY A 93 -0.64 -17.22 -12.63
CA GLY A 93 -1.02 -18.49 -12.03
C GLY A 93 -2.39 -18.98 -12.48
N HIS A 94 -3.39 -18.10 -12.40
CA HIS A 94 -4.77 -18.39 -12.80
C HIS A 94 -4.90 -18.67 -14.31
N LEU A 95 -4.18 -17.92 -15.15
CA LEU A 95 -4.16 -18.12 -16.60
C LEU A 95 -3.63 -19.49 -17.02
N MET A 96 -2.86 -20.19 -16.18
CA MET A 96 -2.47 -21.57 -16.44
C MET A 96 -3.66 -22.54 -16.29
N GLY A 97 -4.58 -22.26 -15.36
CA GLY A 97 -5.71 -23.14 -15.02
C GLY A 97 -7.04 -22.81 -15.71
N CYS A 98 -7.29 -21.55 -16.06
CA CYS A 98 -8.58 -21.10 -16.60
C CYS A 98 -8.55 -20.85 -18.12
N ALA A 99 -9.33 -21.60 -18.89
CA ALA A 99 -9.44 -21.40 -20.34
C ALA A 99 -10.22 -20.14 -20.71
N ASP A 100 -11.25 -19.78 -19.95
CA ASP A 100 -12.11 -18.64 -20.23
C ASP A 100 -11.34 -17.32 -20.10
N CYS A 101 -10.59 -17.15 -19.00
CA CYS A 101 -9.74 -15.97 -18.83
C CYS A 101 -8.63 -15.87 -19.89
N ARG A 102 -8.11 -17.00 -20.41
CA ARG A 102 -7.17 -16.96 -21.55
C ARG A 102 -7.84 -16.47 -22.82
N SER A 103 -9.06 -16.93 -23.09
CA SER A 103 -9.85 -16.51 -24.26
C SER A 103 -10.18 -15.01 -24.19
N GLU A 104 -10.58 -14.54 -23.01
CA GLU A 104 -10.86 -13.13 -22.79
C GLU A 104 -9.60 -12.27 -22.94
N LEU A 105 -8.47 -12.69 -22.35
CA LEU A 105 -7.19 -12.00 -22.50
C LEU A 105 -6.78 -11.85 -23.98
N GLN A 106 -6.95 -12.90 -24.78
CA GLN A 106 -6.70 -12.82 -26.22
C GLN A 106 -7.65 -11.86 -26.93
N THR A 107 -8.91 -11.81 -26.51
CA THR A 107 -9.91 -10.89 -27.08
C THR A 107 -9.55 -9.44 -26.79
N LEU A 108 -9.14 -9.14 -25.55
CA LEU A 108 -8.65 -7.82 -25.14
C LEU A 108 -7.37 -7.43 -25.90
N ASP A 109 -6.42 -8.35 -26.06
CA ASP A 109 -5.18 -8.09 -26.79
C ASP A 109 -5.43 -7.78 -28.27
N ARG A 110 -6.33 -8.53 -28.93
CA ARG A 110 -6.76 -8.23 -30.31
C ARG A 110 -7.39 -6.85 -30.43
N ALA A 111 -8.29 -6.49 -29.50
CA ALA A 111 -8.90 -5.16 -29.47
C ALA A 111 -7.85 -4.06 -29.32
N ARG A 112 -6.87 -4.26 -28.43
CA ARG A 112 -5.76 -3.34 -28.21
C ARG A 112 -4.89 -3.16 -29.44
N ILE A 113 -4.56 -4.25 -30.14
CA ILE A 113 -3.82 -4.20 -31.41
C ILE A 113 -4.61 -3.44 -32.48
N ALA A 114 -5.91 -3.70 -32.61
CA ALA A 114 -6.76 -3.02 -33.58
C ALA A 114 -6.84 -1.50 -33.31
N ILE A 115 -6.98 -1.09 -32.04
CA ILE A 115 -6.98 0.33 -31.66
C ILE A 115 -5.63 0.97 -31.98
N ARG A 116 -4.51 0.29 -31.72
CA ARG A 116 -3.16 0.80 -32.02
C ARG A 116 -2.85 0.88 -33.51
N ALA A 117 -3.55 0.10 -34.34
CA ALA A 117 -3.43 0.14 -35.79
C ALA A 117 -4.22 1.29 -36.44
N LEU A 118 -5.06 2.00 -35.68
CA LEU A 118 -5.76 3.18 -36.18
C LEU A 118 -4.74 4.27 -36.55
N PRO A 119 -5.00 5.06 -37.61
CA PRO A 119 -4.15 6.18 -37.96
C PRO A 119 -4.07 7.16 -36.77
N GLY A 120 -2.88 7.72 -36.54
CA GLY A 120 -2.65 8.66 -35.45
C GLY A 120 -3.63 9.83 -35.54
N VAL A 121 -4.44 9.99 -34.49
CA VAL A 121 -5.31 11.15 -34.33
C VAL A 121 -4.47 12.23 -33.65
N GLU A 122 -4.37 13.40 -34.28
CA GLU A 122 -3.73 14.57 -33.69
C GLU A 122 -4.41 14.85 -32.33
N PRO A 123 -3.67 14.91 -31.21
CA PRO A 123 -4.27 15.20 -29.92
C PRO A 123 -4.96 16.57 -29.97
N PRO A 124 -6.17 16.72 -29.41
CA PRO A 124 -6.84 18.02 -29.41
C PRO A 124 -5.98 19.05 -28.66
N GLU A 125 -5.93 20.30 -29.17
CA GLU A 125 -5.11 21.41 -28.64
C GLU A 125 -5.22 21.60 -27.11
N ILE A 126 -6.37 21.26 -26.53
CA ILE A 126 -6.59 21.33 -25.08
C ILE A 126 -5.63 20.45 -24.25
N LEU A 127 -5.16 19.33 -24.81
CA LEU A 127 -4.19 18.45 -24.16
C LEU A 127 -2.78 19.03 -24.19
N GLU A 128 -2.42 19.75 -25.26
CA GLU A 128 -1.15 20.47 -25.37
C GLU A 128 -1.11 21.63 -24.39
N LEU A 129 -2.19 22.42 -24.32
CA LEU A 129 -2.33 23.53 -23.38
C LEU A 129 -2.22 23.06 -21.91
N ARG A 130 -2.80 21.90 -21.57
CA ARG A 130 -2.65 21.33 -20.21
C ARG A 130 -1.19 20.98 -19.89
N ARG A 131 -0.46 20.39 -20.84
CA ARG A 131 0.98 20.05 -20.65
C ARG A 131 1.81 21.31 -20.44
N GLU A 132 1.61 22.33 -21.27
CA GLU A 132 2.32 23.62 -21.15
C GLU A 132 2.05 24.29 -19.80
N VAL A 133 0.80 24.29 -19.34
CA VAL A 133 0.42 24.86 -18.04
C VAL A 133 1.03 24.08 -16.88
N GLU A 134 1.06 22.74 -16.95
CA GLU A 134 1.70 21.91 -15.93
C GLU A 134 3.21 22.13 -15.86
N GLU A 135 3.89 22.23 -17.01
CA GLU A 135 5.32 22.53 -17.08
C GLU A 135 5.65 23.93 -16.55
N ALA A 136 4.86 24.94 -16.93
CA ALA A 136 5.00 26.30 -16.42
C ALA A 136 4.82 26.35 -14.89
N ARG A 137 3.81 25.64 -14.36
CA ARG A 137 3.58 25.52 -12.91
C ARG A 137 4.74 24.83 -12.20
N ARG A 138 5.33 23.78 -12.78
CA ARG A 138 6.50 23.08 -12.21
C ARG A 138 7.71 24.01 -12.12
N LYS A 139 8.02 24.75 -13.19
CA LYS A 139 9.10 25.74 -13.21
C LYS A 139 8.87 26.84 -12.15
N MET A 140 7.65 27.37 -12.04
CA MET A 140 7.31 28.35 -11.00
C MET A 140 7.44 27.83 -9.57
N ARG A 141 7.10 26.56 -9.31
CA ARG A 141 7.27 25.96 -7.97
C ARG A 141 8.74 25.82 -7.62
N LEU A 142 9.56 25.30 -8.54
CA LEU A 142 11.00 25.15 -8.34
C LEU A 142 11.69 26.51 -8.12
N GLY A 143 11.32 27.53 -8.89
CA GLY A 143 11.83 28.90 -8.71
C GLY A 143 11.46 29.48 -7.34
N ARG A 144 10.21 29.29 -6.88
CA ARG A 144 9.80 29.74 -5.54
C ARG A 144 10.57 29.04 -4.43
N VAL A 145 10.75 27.72 -4.51
CA VAL A 145 11.53 26.97 -3.50
C VAL A 145 12.97 27.45 -3.46
N ALA A 146 13.60 27.70 -4.61
CA ALA A 146 14.96 28.25 -4.67
C ALA A 146 15.07 29.63 -4.00
N VAL A 147 14.08 30.51 -4.19
CA VAL A 147 14.00 31.82 -3.51
C VAL A 147 13.87 31.66 -2.00
N TRP A 148 13.00 30.76 -1.53
CA TRP A 148 12.84 30.50 -0.09
C TRP A 148 14.10 29.90 0.56
N VAL A 149 14.74 28.91 -0.09
CA VAL A 149 15.98 28.30 0.41
C VAL A 149 17.12 29.33 0.41
N GLY A 150 17.24 30.15 -0.63
CA GLY A 150 18.21 31.24 -0.68
C GLY A 150 17.99 32.28 0.44
N GLY A 151 16.74 32.66 0.69
CA GLY A 151 16.38 33.57 1.78
C GLY A 151 16.71 33.03 3.17
N VAL A 152 16.42 31.75 3.43
CA VAL A 152 16.75 31.09 4.71
C VAL A 152 18.27 30.97 4.90
N ALA A 153 19.02 30.60 3.86
CA ALA A 153 20.48 30.51 3.93
C ALA A 153 21.14 31.88 4.21
N ALA A 154 20.66 32.96 3.58
CA ALA A 154 21.15 34.31 3.83
C ALA A 154 20.88 34.78 5.27
N ALA A 155 19.67 34.51 5.80
CA ALA A 155 19.32 34.84 7.18
C ALA A 155 20.15 34.04 8.20
N ALA A 156 20.39 32.75 7.94
CA ALA A 156 21.24 31.91 8.78
C ALA A 156 22.71 32.38 8.78
N ALA A 157 23.25 32.79 7.62
CA ALA A 157 24.60 33.34 7.53
C ALA A 157 24.76 34.67 8.28
N LEU A 158 23.75 35.55 8.23
CA LEU A 158 23.70 36.80 9.00
C LEU A 158 23.66 36.55 10.50
N LEU A 159 22.81 35.60 10.96
CA LEU A 159 22.73 35.22 12.37
C LEU A 159 24.03 34.56 12.87
N PHE A 160 24.64 33.70 12.04
CA PHE A 160 25.90 33.05 12.38
C PHE A 160 27.06 34.06 12.44
N GLY A 161 27.12 35.01 11.50
CA GLY A 161 28.10 36.09 11.52
C GLY A 161 27.98 37.00 12.74
N LEU A 162 26.75 37.35 13.16
CA LEU A 162 26.52 38.12 14.38
C LEU A 162 26.90 37.36 15.66
N SER A 163 26.75 36.03 15.68
CA SER A 163 27.04 35.20 16.86
C SER A 163 28.52 34.89 17.03
N VAL A 164 29.30 34.89 15.95
CA VAL A 164 30.74 34.59 15.95
C VAL A 164 31.62 35.83 16.19
N GLY A 165 31.08 37.05 16.00
CA GLY A 165 31.82 38.31 16.16
C GLY A 165 32.36 38.63 17.57
N GLY A 166 32.15 37.76 18.57
CA GLY A 166 32.59 37.97 19.95
C GLY A 166 33.45 36.85 20.57
N ARG A 167 33.96 35.89 19.78
CA ARG A 167 34.82 34.81 20.31
C ARG A 167 36.22 34.91 19.72
N GLU A 168 37.22 35.05 20.58
CA GLU A 168 38.64 34.93 20.26
C GLU A 168 38.90 33.73 19.35
N GLN A 169 39.61 33.96 18.25
CA GLN A 169 39.96 32.91 17.30
C GLN A 169 40.84 31.85 17.99
N PRO A 170 40.47 30.57 17.99
CA PRO A 170 41.40 29.51 18.37
C PRO A 170 42.41 29.38 17.25
N THR A 171 43.66 29.78 17.50
CA THR A 171 44.75 29.55 16.55
C THR A 171 45.02 28.07 16.48
N VAL A 172 44.67 27.46 15.34
CA VAL A 172 44.98 26.07 15.03
C VAL A 172 46.49 25.97 14.83
N ASP A 173 47.15 25.26 15.74
CA ASP A 173 48.58 24.98 15.66
C ASP A 173 48.85 23.89 14.60
N LEU A 174 49.81 24.16 13.72
CA LEU A 174 50.20 23.25 12.63
C LEU A 174 50.74 21.93 13.17
N ALA A 175 51.23 21.89 14.42
CA ALA A 175 51.65 20.66 15.09
C ALA A 175 50.48 19.66 15.30
N ASP A 176 49.28 20.13 15.66
CA ASP A 176 48.10 19.28 15.90
C ASP A 176 47.56 18.63 14.61
N LEU A 177 47.76 19.29 13.45
CA LEU A 177 47.43 18.70 12.15
C LEU A 177 48.40 17.56 11.76
N GLY A 178 49.67 17.66 12.16
CA GLY A 178 50.69 16.65 11.85
C GLY A 178 50.39 15.30 12.50
N ASP A 179 50.05 15.31 13.78
CA ASP A 179 49.81 14.09 14.56
C ASP A 179 48.58 13.31 14.06
N ARG A 180 47.56 14.01 13.55
CA ARG A 180 46.34 13.38 13.00
C ARG A 180 46.55 12.74 11.63
N HIS A 181 47.52 13.20 10.84
CA HIS A 181 47.80 12.64 9.52
C HIS A 181 48.55 11.30 9.59
N VAL A 182 49.43 11.11 10.58
CA VAL A 182 50.18 9.85 10.77
C VAL A 182 49.25 8.68 11.08
N ALA A 183 48.16 8.92 11.85
CA ALA A 183 47.21 7.88 12.22
C ALA A 183 46.38 7.31 11.05
N ARG A 184 46.26 8.03 9.92
CA ARG A 184 45.39 7.64 8.79
C ARG A 184 46.12 6.90 7.67
N ALA A 185 47.45 6.98 7.61
CA ALA A 185 48.25 6.34 6.56
C ALA A 185 48.36 4.81 6.70
N SER A 186 47.95 4.24 7.84
CA SER A 186 48.07 2.81 8.16
C SER A 186 46.87 1.92 7.79
N VAL A 187 45.87 2.42 7.04
CA VAL A 187 44.75 1.58 6.58
C VAL A 187 44.88 1.29 5.08
N THR A 188 45.44 0.13 4.75
CA THR A 188 45.47 -0.45 3.39
C THR A 188 44.05 -0.72 2.88
N SER A 189 43.66 -0.02 1.82
CA SER A 189 42.43 -0.23 1.05
C SER A 189 42.56 -1.46 0.13
N GLY A 190 42.00 -2.59 0.55
CA GLY A 190 41.83 -3.77 -0.30
C GLY A 190 40.69 -3.57 -1.29
N PHE A 191 41.01 -3.35 -2.58
CA PHE A 191 40.06 -3.39 -3.69
C PHE A 191 40.47 -4.53 -4.63
N GLN A 192 39.73 -5.64 -4.63
CA GLN A 192 39.84 -6.69 -5.63
C GLN A 192 38.69 -6.53 -6.64
N ILE A 193 39.04 -6.25 -7.89
CA ILE A 193 38.15 -6.22 -9.06
C ILE A 193 38.02 -7.66 -9.58
N LEU A 194 36.79 -8.13 -9.75
CA LEU A 194 36.45 -9.41 -10.37
C LEU A 194 36.80 -9.37 -11.88
N PRO A 195 37.48 -10.38 -12.46
CA PRO A 195 37.77 -10.36 -13.90
C PRO A 195 36.54 -10.73 -14.73
N ALA A 196 36.27 -9.91 -15.75
CA ALA A 196 35.35 -10.21 -16.84
C ALA A 196 35.94 -11.27 -17.76
N LEU A 197 35.16 -12.30 -18.09
CA LEU A 197 35.53 -13.34 -19.05
C LEU A 197 35.55 -12.77 -20.48
N SER A 198 36.66 -13.03 -21.15
CA SER A 198 37.04 -12.57 -22.48
C SER A 198 36.32 -13.31 -23.62
N GLU A 199 35.79 -12.50 -24.54
CA GLU A 199 35.93 -12.54 -26.00
C GLU A 199 35.91 -13.86 -26.79
N THR A 200 34.95 -13.87 -27.71
CA THR A 200 34.96 -14.48 -29.05
C THR A 200 36.17 -14.04 -29.89
N GLY A 201 36.79 -14.96 -30.64
CA GLY A 201 37.73 -14.58 -31.71
C GLY A 201 38.42 -15.75 -32.41
N LYS A 202 37.87 -16.15 -33.57
CA LYS A 202 38.47 -16.99 -34.62
C LYS A 202 39.65 -16.25 -35.32
N PRO A 203 40.50 -16.84 -36.17
CA PRO A 203 40.12 -17.67 -37.34
C PRO A 203 40.47 -19.17 -37.28
#